data_AF-A0AAD6NT13-F1
#
_entry.id   AF-A0AAD6NT13-F1
#
_cell.length_a   1.000
_cell.length_b   1.000
_cell.length_c   1.000
_cell.angle_alpha   90.00
_cell.angle_beta   90.00
_cell.angle_gamma   90.00
#
_symmetry.space_group_name_H-M   'P 1'
#
loop_
_entity.id
_entity.type
_entity.pdbx_description
1 polymer ?
#
loop_
_entity_poly.entity_id
_entity_poly.type
_entity_poly.pdbx_seq_one_letter_code
_entity_poly.pdbx_strand_id
1 'polypeptide(L)'
;MEFEEYSTEKSNTTPFHNHAASFGSSSAANSDATSSSCVKENEDEIELQWAAIERLPTFRRLRLSLFDEKEEDEEGKRVVDVTKLEALERHVFIDKLINRIEEDNCRLLNKLKERIDKTKVKVGS
;
A
#
# COMPACT_ATOMS: atom_id res chain seq x y z
N MET A 1 39.95 -42.27 3.11
CA MET A 1 40.66 -41.57 2.03
C MET A 1 39.98 -42.05 0.76
N GLU A 2 39.13 -41.30 0.06
CA GLU A 2 38.81 -39.88 0.01
C GLU A 2 37.31 -39.73 -0.27
N PHE A 3 36.70 -38.69 0.29
CA PHE A 3 35.45 -38.14 -0.20
C PHE A 3 35.79 -37.32 -1.46
N GLU A 4 35.14 -37.58 -2.58
CA GLU A 4 35.03 -36.60 -3.66
C GLU A 4 33.56 -36.32 -3.97
N GLU A 5 33.18 -35.13 -3.55
CA GLU A 5 32.06 -34.29 -3.95
C GLU A 5 32.04 -34.11 -5.47
N TYR A 6 30.87 -34.18 -6.11
CA TYR A 6 30.59 -33.25 -7.20
C TYR A 6 29.10 -33.09 -7.49
N SER A 7 28.74 -31.84 -7.82
CA SER A 7 27.53 -31.38 -8.50
C SER A 7 26.30 -31.16 -7.59
N THR A 8 25.68 -29.99 -7.53
CA THR A 8 25.57 -28.92 -8.54
C THR A 8 25.46 -27.56 -7.86
N GLU A 9 26.36 -26.63 -8.19
CA GLU A 9 26.08 -25.20 -8.04
C GLU A 9 24.93 -24.85 -9.00
N LYS A 10 23.74 -24.56 -8.45
CA LYS A 10 22.69 -23.88 -9.22
C LYS A 10 22.99 -22.39 -9.15
N SER A 11 23.65 -21.92 -10.19
CA SER A 11 23.82 -20.51 -10.51
C SER A 11 22.45 -19.84 -10.64
N ASN A 12 22.10 -19.00 -9.68
CA ASN A 12 20.98 -18.07 -9.82
C ASN A 12 21.47 -16.82 -10.58
N THR A 13 21.86 -16.99 -11.84
CA THR A 13 22.10 -15.88 -12.75
C THR A 13 20.76 -15.54 -13.40
N THR A 14 20.08 -14.51 -12.89
CA THR A 14 18.96 -13.90 -13.59
C THR A 14 19.52 -12.97 -14.68
N PRO A 15 19.33 -13.25 -15.98
CA PRO A 15 19.65 -12.29 -17.01
C PRO A 15 18.47 -11.33 -17.17
N PHE A 16 18.80 -10.08 -17.54
CA PHE A 16 17.89 -8.97 -17.83
C PHE A 16 17.42 -8.15 -16.61
N HIS A 17 18.34 -7.34 -16.07
CA HIS A 17 17.96 -6.07 -15.45
C HIS A 17 18.35 -4.93 -16.41
N ASN A 18 17.38 -4.46 -17.19
CA ASN A 18 17.53 -3.29 -18.05
C ASN A 18 17.46 -2.02 -17.19
N HIS A 19 18.61 -1.45 -16.84
CA HIS A 19 18.67 -0.07 -16.38
C HIS A 19 18.57 0.86 -17.61
N ALA A 20 17.35 1.27 -17.95
CA ALA A 20 17.13 2.41 -18.82
C ALA A 20 17.35 3.71 -18.00
N ALA A 21 18.17 4.60 -18.54
CA ALA A 21 18.56 5.86 -17.93
C ALA A 21 17.36 6.78 -17.63
N SER A 22 17.41 7.48 -16.48
CA SER A 22 16.61 8.68 -16.26
C SER A 22 17.51 9.91 -16.28
N PHE A 23 17.29 10.69 -17.33
CA PHE A 23 17.45 12.14 -17.51
C PHE A 23 17.63 12.93 -16.21
N GLY A 24 18.63 13.82 -16.24
CA GLY A 24 19.13 14.57 -15.09
C GLY A 24 18.14 15.57 -14.49
N SER A 25 18.07 15.56 -13.16
CA SER A 25 17.40 16.61 -12.38
C SER A 25 18.33 17.82 -12.25
N SER A 26 17.93 18.92 -12.87
CA SER A 26 18.40 20.25 -12.51
C SER A 26 17.70 20.72 -11.23
N SER A 27 18.51 21.20 -10.30
CA SER A 27 18.21 21.71 -8.97
C SER A 27 17.18 22.84 -8.90
N ALA A 28 16.25 22.74 -7.94
CA ALA A 28 15.76 23.90 -7.19
C ALA A 28 15.46 23.45 -5.76
N ALA A 29 16.34 23.84 -4.84
CA ALA A 29 16.17 23.64 -3.41
C ALA A 29 15.02 24.54 -2.93
N ASN A 30 13.91 23.93 -2.54
CA ASN A 30 12.92 24.58 -1.69
C ASN A 30 13.01 23.90 -0.32
N SER A 31 13.78 24.52 0.56
CA SER A 31 13.79 24.23 1.98
C SER A 31 12.52 24.79 2.59
N ASP A 32 11.52 23.93 2.79
CA ASP A 32 10.43 24.20 3.73
C ASP A 32 10.44 23.08 4.76
N ALA A 33 11.38 23.20 5.69
CA ALA A 33 11.48 22.37 6.88
C ALA A 33 10.43 22.85 7.87
N THR A 34 9.17 22.56 7.57
CA THR A 34 8.10 22.54 8.56
C THR A 34 8.10 21.16 9.22
N SER A 35 8.16 21.13 10.55
CA SER A 35 8.26 19.94 11.39
C SER A 35 7.31 18.81 10.97
N SER A 36 7.83 17.80 10.26
CA SER A 36 7.10 16.58 9.89
C SER A 36 8.08 15.39 9.87
N SER A 37 8.72 15.16 11.02
CA SER A 37 9.51 13.93 11.26
C SER A 37 8.63 12.84 11.88
N CYS A 38 7.63 13.20 12.70
CA CYS A 38 6.75 12.26 13.37
C CYS A 38 5.72 11.59 12.43
N VAL A 39 5.29 12.27 11.36
CA VAL A 39 4.31 11.74 10.38
C VAL A 39 4.95 10.84 9.31
N LYS A 40 6.28 10.66 9.33
CA LYS A 40 6.95 9.68 8.45
C LYS A 40 7.23 8.38 9.20
N GLU A 41 7.65 8.50 10.46
CA GLU A 41 7.89 7.34 11.34
C GLU A 41 6.63 6.48 11.52
N ASN A 42 5.45 7.10 11.62
CA ASN A 42 4.19 6.36 11.75
C ASN A 42 3.78 5.64 10.44
N GLU A 43 4.07 6.18 9.26
CA GLU A 43 3.73 5.54 7.98
C GLU A 43 4.60 4.32 7.71
N ASP A 44 5.90 4.41 7.98
CA ASP A 44 6.84 3.28 7.88
C ASP A 44 6.45 2.16 8.87
N GLU A 45 6.02 2.52 10.09
CA GLU A 45 5.52 1.55 11.06
C GLU A 45 4.24 0.86 10.56
N ILE A 46 3.29 1.62 10.03
CA ILE A 46 2.05 1.10 9.44
C ILE A 46 2.38 0.14 8.29
N GLU A 47 3.36 0.46 7.45
CA GLU A 47 3.81 -0.41 6.36
C GLU A 47 4.43 -1.72 6.89
N LEU A 48 5.26 -1.65 7.94
CA LEU A 48 5.80 -2.83 8.61
C LEU A 48 4.68 -3.71 9.21
N GLN A 49 3.65 -3.10 9.80
CA GLN A 49 2.49 -3.82 10.32
C GLN A 49 1.70 -4.51 9.19
N TRP A 50 1.51 -3.85 8.04
CA TRP A 50 0.89 -4.46 6.85
C TRP A 50 1.72 -5.62 6.30
N ALA A 51 3.03 -5.47 6.21
CA ALA A 51 3.93 -6.54 5.76
C ALA A 51 3.86 -7.76 6.70
N ALA A 52 3.75 -7.52 8.02
CA ALA A 52 3.55 -8.60 8.98
C ALA A 52 2.21 -9.33 8.75
N ILE A 53 1.12 -8.60 8.49
CA ILE A 53 -0.20 -9.19 8.18
C ILE A 53 -0.16 -9.99 6.87
N GLU A 54 0.53 -9.50 5.84
CA GLU A 54 0.58 -10.14 4.53
C GLU A 54 1.28 -11.51 4.57
N ARG A 55 2.26 -11.66 5.46
CA ARG A 55 3.01 -12.91 5.67
C ARG A 55 2.21 -13.99 6.41
N LEU A 56 1.03 -13.66 6.95
CA LEU A 56 0.20 -14.63 7.67
C LEU A 56 -0.55 -15.56 6.70
N PRO A 57 -0.92 -16.79 7.15
CA PRO A 57 -1.83 -17.65 6.40
C PRO A 57 -3.15 -16.96 6.08
N THR A 58 -3.79 -17.32 4.95
CA THR A 58 -4.99 -16.65 4.41
C THR A 58 -6.09 -16.42 5.45
N PHE A 59 -6.37 -17.41 6.31
CA PHE A 59 -7.42 -17.28 7.33
C PHE A 59 -7.13 -16.18 8.36
N ARG A 60 -5.87 -16.04 8.79
CA ARG A 60 -5.49 -14.97 9.73
C ARG A 60 -5.48 -13.62 9.03
N ARG A 61 -4.95 -13.56 7.81
CA ARG A 61 -4.90 -12.33 7.02
C ARG A 61 -6.29 -11.70 6.81
N LEU A 62 -7.32 -12.51 6.56
CA LEU A 62 -8.69 -12.01 6.34
C LEU A 62 -9.36 -11.41 7.57
N ARG A 63 -8.88 -11.73 8.78
CA ARG A 63 -9.51 -11.31 10.05
C ARG A 63 -8.81 -10.14 10.71
N LEU A 64 -7.56 -9.87 10.35
CA LEU A 64 -6.78 -8.79 10.93
C LEU A 64 -6.92 -7.53 10.08
N SER A 65 -7.08 -6.39 10.75
CA SER A 65 -7.06 -5.07 10.13
C SER A 65 -6.35 -4.05 11.01
N LEU A 66 -5.81 -3.00 10.41
CA LEU A 66 -5.41 -1.79 11.13
C LEU A 66 -6.63 -0.98 11.53
N PHE A 67 -6.67 -0.57 12.78
CA PHE A 67 -7.76 0.17 13.40
C PHE A 67 -7.20 1.47 13.97
N ASP A 68 -7.90 2.58 13.70
CA ASP A 68 -7.46 3.89 14.19
C ASP A 68 -7.65 3.95 15.72
N GLU A 69 -6.58 4.30 16.42
CA GLU A 69 -6.57 4.63 17.84
C GLU A 69 -6.48 6.13 18.03
N LYS A 70 -7.39 6.65 18.84
CA LYS A 70 -7.34 8.03 19.31
C LYS A 70 -7.08 7.99 20.80
N GLU A 71 -5.81 8.07 21.17
CA GLU A 71 -5.44 8.46 22.53
C GLU A 71 -5.17 9.97 22.56
N GLU A 72 -5.29 10.58 23.73
CA GLU A 72 -5.54 12.02 23.95
C GLU A 72 -4.58 12.98 23.20
N ASP A 73 -3.37 12.52 22.84
CA ASP A 73 -2.38 13.32 22.09
C ASP A 73 -1.67 12.55 20.95
N GLU A 74 -2.06 11.30 20.63
CA GLU A 74 -1.42 10.48 19.59
C GLU A 74 -2.45 9.78 18.69
N GLU A 75 -2.38 10.06 17.38
CA GLU A 75 -3.17 9.36 16.35
C GLU A 75 -2.33 8.19 15.81
N GLY A 76 -2.72 6.98 16.19
CA GLY A 76 -2.02 5.74 15.87
C GLY A 76 -2.91 4.71 15.19
N LYS A 77 -2.30 3.62 14.72
CA LYS A 77 -3.04 2.45 14.23
C LYS A 77 -2.58 1.19 14.95
N ARG A 78 -3.53 0.37 15.37
CA ARG A 78 -3.27 -0.96 15.95
C ARG A 78 -3.80 -2.07 15.07
N VAL A 79 -3.13 -3.23 15.09
CA VAL A 79 -3.63 -4.45 14.46
C VAL A 79 -4.71 -5.09 15.33
N VAL A 80 -5.92 -5.27 14.79
CA VAL A 80 -7.08 -5.84 15.50
C VAL A 80 -7.68 -7.00 14.72
N ASP A 81 -8.09 -8.05 15.44
CA ASP A 81 -8.96 -9.09 14.89
C ASP A 81 -10.41 -8.57 14.85
N VAL A 82 -10.91 -8.28 13.65
CA VAL A 82 -12.23 -7.70 13.39
C VAL A 82 -13.36 -8.57 13.97
N THR A 83 -13.14 -9.87 14.14
CA THR A 83 -14.14 -10.77 14.73
C THR A 83 -14.28 -10.59 16.25
N LYS A 84 -13.31 -9.95 16.89
CA LYS A 84 -13.32 -9.67 18.34
C LYS A 84 -13.90 -8.29 18.67
N LEU A 85 -14.16 -7.46 17.66
CA LEU A 85 -14.82 -6.17 17.85
C LEU A 85 -16.27 -6.34 18.30
N GLU A 86 -16.79 -5.36 19.02
CA GLU A 86 -18.22 -5.30 19.31
C GLU A 86 -19.05 -5.13 18.04
N ALA A 87 -20.34 -5.45 18.11
CA ALA A 87 -21.21 -5.41 16.93
C ALA A 87 -21.28 -4.01 16.29
N LEU A 88 -21.35 -2.96 17.11
CA LEU A 88 -21.39 -1.58 16.65
C LEU A 88 -20.05 -1.13 16.07
N GLU A 89 -18.95 -1.40 16.78
CA GLU A 89 -17.60 -1.06 16.30
C GLU A 89 -17.29 -1.71 14.96
N ARG A 90 -17.62 -3.00 14.84
CA ARG A 90 -17.45 -3.75 13.59
C ARG A 90 -18.32 -3.18 12.46
N HIS A 91 -19.55 -2.79 12.75
CA HIS A 91 -20.44 -2.18 11.76
C HIS A 91 -19.87 -0.87 11.24
N VAL A 92 -19.51 0.05 12.14
CA VAL A 92 -18.91 1.34 11.78
C VAL A 92 -17.61 1.15 10.98
N PHE A 93 -16.77 0.19 11.38
CA PHE A 93 -15.54 -0.12 10.66
C PHE A 93 -15.81 -0.59 9.22
N ILE A 94 -16.74 -1.51 9.03
CA ILE A 94 -17.12 -2.03 7.71
C ILE A 94 -17.75 -0.92 6.86
N ASP A 95 -18.62 -0.09 7.43
CA ASP A 95 -19.27 1.01 6.71
C ASP A 95 -18.24 2.03 6.21
N LYS A 96 -17.26 2.40 7.04
CA LYS A 96 -16.16 3.27 6.64
C LYS A 96 -15.36 2.68 5.47
N LEU A 97 -15.09 1.38 5.51
CA LEU A 97 -14.36 0.70 4.45
C LEU A 97 -15.15 0.72 3.12
N ILE A 98 -16.45 0.41 3.17
CA ILE A 98 -17.32 0.43 1.99
C ILE A 98 -17.39 1.83 1.40
N ASN A 99 -17.64 2.85 2.22
CA ASN A 99 -17.73 4.24 1.77
C ASN A 99 -16.44 4.69 1.07
N ARG A 100 -15.26 4.38 1.63
CA ARG A 100 -13.98 4.71 1.01
C ARG A 100 -13.80 4.04 -0.36
N ILE A 101 -14.18 2.76 -0.49
CA ILE A 101 -14.12 2.03 -1.76
C ILE A 101 -15.09 2.63 -2.79
N GLU A 102 -16.29 3.01 -2.37
CA GLU A 102 -17.29 3.65 -3.24
C GLU A 102 -16.80 5.01 -3.76
N GLU A 103 -16.22 5.84 -2.91
CA GLU A 103 -15.62 7.13 -3.27
C GLU A 103 -14.51 6.95 -4.33
N ASP A 104 -13.59 6.01 -4.10
CA ASP A 104 -12.48 5.71 -5.01
C ASP A 104 -13.00 5.18 -6.35
N ASN A 105 -13.97 4.27 -6.33
CA ASN A 105 -14.61 3.73 -7.52
C ASN A 105 -15.34 4.81 -8.32
N CYS A 106 -16.11 5.67 -7.65
CA CYS A 106 -16.80 6.79 -8.29
C CYS A 106 -15.80 7.72 -8.98
N ARG A 107 -14.68 8.03 -8.31
CA ARG A 107 -13.61 8.85 -8.88
C ARG A 107 -12.97 8.19 -10.10
N LEU A 108 -12.70 6.88 -10.05
CA LEU A 108 -12.15 6.13 -11.17
C LEU A 108 -13.11 6.13 -12.37
N LEU A 109 -14.38 5.81 -12.14
CA LEU A 109 -15.41 5.75 -13.18
C LEU A 109 -15.64 7.13 -13.83
N ASN A 110 -15.63 8.20 -13.05
CA ASN A 110 -15.73 9.56 -13.59
C ASN A 110 -14.57 9.91 -14.52
N LYS A 111 -13.33 9.59 -14.12
CA LYS A 111 -12.14 9.78 -14.99
C LYS A 111 -12.24 8.96 -16.27
N LEU A 112 -12.75 7.73 -16.20
CA LEU A 112 -12.94 6.89 -17.39
C LEU A 112 -14.00 7.48 -18.33
N LYS A 113 -15.12 7.96 -17.78
CA LYS A 113 -16.18 8.63 -18.54
C LYS A 113 -15.66 9.85 -19.29
N GLU A 114 -14.94 10.75 -18.60
CA GLU A 114 -14.34 11.94 -19.23
C GLU A 114 -13.39 11.58 -20.38
N ARG A 115 -12.60 10.51 -20.23
CA ARG A 115 -11.70 10.04 -21.29
C ARG A 115 -12.47 9.55 -22.50
N ILE A 116 -13.53 8.77 -22.28
CA ILE A 116 -14.40 8.27 -23.35
C ILE A 116 -15.07 9.44 -24.07
N ASP A 117 -15.64 10.40 -23.33
CA ASP A 117 -16.35 11.53 -23.93
C ASP A 117 -15.40 12.42 -24.75
N LYS A 118 -14.17 12.66 -24.27
CA LYS A 118 -13.11 13.34 -25.06
C LYS A 118 -12.77 12.61 -26.36
N THR A 119 -12.80 11.28 -26.38
CA THR A 119 -12.56 10.51 -27.62
C THR A 119 -13.75 10.53 -28.58
N LYS A 120 -14.99 10.54 -28.07
CA LYS A 120 -16.20 10.69 -28.90
C LYS A 120 -16.24 12.03 -29.64
N VAL A 121 -15.84 13.12 -28.98
CA VAL A 121 -15.74 14.45 -29.60
C VAL A 121 -14.70 14.47 -30.74
N LYS A 122 -13.63 13.67 -30.64
CA LYS A 122 -12.56 13.62 -31.66
C LYS A 122 -12.85 12.72 -32.86
N VAL A 123 -13.75 11.76 -32.74
CA VAL A 123 -14.09 10.81 -33.82
C VAL A 123 -15.27 11.29 -34.67
N GLY A 124 -16.03 12.30 -34.20
CA GLY A 124 -17.14 12.91 -34.91
C GLY A 124 -16.82 14.22 -35.65
N SER A 125 -15.55 14.54 -35.91
CA SER A 125 -15.09 15.66 -36.75
C SER A 125 -14.29 15.17 -37.95
#